data_AF-A0ABC9SRT1-F1
#
_entry.id   AF-A0ABC9SRT1-F1
#
_cell.length_a   1.000
_cell.length_b   1.000
_cell.length_c   1.000
_cell.angle_alpha   90.00
_cell.angle_beta   90.00
_cell.angle_gamma   90.00
#
_symmetry.space_group_name_H-M   'P 1'
#
loop_
_entity.id
_entity.type
_entity.pdbx_description
1 polymer ?
#
loop_
_entity_poly.entity_id
_entity_poly.type
_entity_poly.pdbx_seq_one_letter_code
_entity_poly.pdbx_strand_id
1 'polypeptide(L)'
;MENLAKKKNINVIQEEKPVEKKVSKPLSVDESEYLIREKIIFLHAKKNITMRELSEEIGISQPNLSRFYNQKTKRLSGVAKEKLSRWYKRQVIIDKK
;
A
#
# COMPACT_ATOMS: atom_id res chain seq x y z
N MET A 1 5.19 31.34 -30.08
CA MET A 1 5.78 30.41 -29.10
C MET A 1 4.70 30.06 -28.09
N GLU A 2 4.42 28.77 -27.95
CA GLU A 2 3.25 28.21 -27.31
C GLU A 2 3.20 28.45 -25.79
N ASN A 3 2.05 28.92 -25.33
CA ASN A 3 1.62 28.91 -23.94
C ASN A 3 0.94 27.56 -23.63
N LEU A 4 1.26 26.94 -22.49
CA LEU A 4 0.30 26.48 -21.45
C LEU A 4 1.01 25.59 -20.42
N ALA A 5 1.32 26.14 -19.26
CA ALA A 5 1.67 25.38 -18.07
C ALA A 5 0.42 24.66 -17.52
N LYS A 6 0.32 23.35 -17.77
CA LYS A 6 -0.80 22.51 -17.30
C LYS A 6 -0.66 22.24 -15.79
N LYS A 7 -1.37 23.06 -15.01
CA LYS A 7 -1.74 22.87 -13.60
C LYS A 7 -2.43 21.50 -13.45
N LYS A 8 -1.84 20.55 -12.70
CA LYS A 8 -2.54 19.32 -12.29
C LYS A 8 -3.00 19.46 -10.85
N ASN A 9 -4.27 19.81 -10.70
CA ASN A 9 -5.03 19.73 -9.47
C ASN A 9 -5.29 18.24 -9.18
N ILE A 10 -4.77 17.71 -8.09
CA ILE A 10 -5.04 16.33 -7.66
C ILE A 10 -5.87 16.43 -6.39
N ASN A 11 -7.19 16.46 -6.56
CA ASN A 11 -8.16 16.29 -5.51
C ASN A 11 -8.10 14.82 -5.05
N VAL A 12 -7.45 14.54 -3.92
CA VAL A 12 -7.54 13.24 -3.24
C VAL A 12 -8.57 13.38 -2.13
N ILE A 13 -9.80 13.00 -2.46
CA ILE A 13 -10.85 12.72 -1.49
C ILE A 13 -10.70 11.23 -1.15
N GLN A 14 -10.35 10.90 0.10
CA GLN A 14 -10.47 9.54 0.61
C GLN A 14 -11.18 9.57 1.96
N GLU A 15 -12.40 9.05 1.92
CA GLU A 15 -13.30 8.83 3.05
C GLU A 15 -12.62 8.00 4.13
N GLU A 16 -12.72 8.47 5.36
CA GLU A 16 -12.33 7.75 6.56
C GLU A 16 -13.35 6.62 6.82
N LYS A 17 -12.89 5.38 6.95
CA LYS A 17 -13.65 4.32 7.63
C LYS A 17 -12.79 3.68 8.74
N PRO A 18 -13.40 3.40 9.90
CA PRO A 18 -12.67 3.08 11.13
C PRO A 18 -12.22 1.61 11.17
N VAL A 19 -11.03 1.42 11.73
CA VAL A 19 -10.32 0.13 11.90
C VAL A 19 -10.76 -0.55 13.20
N GLU A 20 -11.28 -1.78 13.13
CA GLU A 20 -11.43 -2.66 14.30
C GLU A 20 -10.71 -4.02 14.15
N LYS A 21 -9.71 -4.18 15.02
CA LYS A 21 -9.34 -5.32 15.89
C LYS A 21 -9.18 -6.75 15.32
N LYS A 22 -7.89 -7.15 15.31
CA LYS A 22 -7.24 -8.44 15.68
C LYS A 22 -8.13 -9.68 15.86
N VAL A 23 -7.94 -10.70 15.00
CA VAL A 23 -8.02 -12.14 15.40
C VAL A 23 -7.04 -12.98 14.56
N SER A 24 -6.26 -13.80 15.26
CA SER A 24 -5.39 -14.85 14.74
C SER A 24 -6.22 -16.03 14.20
N LYS A 25 -6.42 -16.08 12.88
CA LYS A 25 -6.92 -17.23 12.12
C LYS A 25 -5.97 -17.45 10.93
N PRO A 26 -5.83 -18.65 10.33
CA PRO A 26 -5.12 -18.79 9.06
C PRO A 26 -5.78 -17.86 8.03
N LEU A 27 -5.13 -16.70 7.83
CA LEU A 27 -5.64 -15.62 6.99
C LEU A 27 -5.85 -16.17 5.59
N SER A 28 -7.06 -15.96 5.05
CA SER A 28 -7.27 -16.20 3.63
C SER A 28 -6.31 -15.32 2.82
N VAL A 29 -6.05 -15.72 1.58
CA VAL A 29 -5.22 -14.95 0.65
C VAL A 29 -5.70 -13.49 0.58
N ASP A 30 -7.01 -13.28 0.51
CA ASP A 30 -7.62 -11.95 0.38
C ASP A 30 -7.51 -11.12 1.66
N GLU A 31 -7.67 -11.75 2.83
CA GLU A 31 -7.45 -11.05 4.12
C GLU A 31 -6.00 -10.61 4.28
N SER A 32 -5.03 -11.41 3.80
CA SER A 32 -3.62 -11.04 3.86
C SER A 32 -3.31 -9.81 2.99
N GLU A 33 -3.91 -9.71 1.80
CA GLU A 33 -3.72 -8.57 0.90
C GLU A 33 -4.36 -7.30 1.45
N TYR A 34 -5.55 -7.43 2.05
CA TYR A 34 -6.22 -6.32 2.74
C TYR A 34 -5.33 -5.73 3.85
N LEU A 35 -4.82 -6.57 4.75
CA LEU A 35 -3.97 -6.13 5.86
C LEU A 35 -2.67 -5.43 5.40
N ILE A 36 -2.06 -5.94 4.34
CA ILE A 36 -0.87 -5.31 3.73
C ILE A 36 -1.22 -3.91 3.21
N ARG A 37 -2.36 -3.79 2.52
CA ARG A 37 -2.83 -2.50 1.97
C ARG A 37 -3.12 -1.49 3.09
N GLU A 38 -3.83 -1.90 4.13
CA GLU A 38 -4.11 -1.04 5.28
C GLU A 38 -2.81 -0.51 5.91
N LYS A 39 -1.79 -1.36 6.04
CA LYS A 39 -0.49 -0.92 6.55
C LYS A 39 0.19 0.09 5.63
N ILE A 40 0.13 -0.11 4.31
CA ILE A 40 0.67 0.84 3.33
C ILE A 40 -0.07 2.17 3.40
N ILE A 41 -1.41 2.15 3.50
CA ILE A 41 -2.24 3.36 3.69
C ILE A 41 -1.82 4.09 4.95
N PHE A 42 -1.66 3.37 6.06
CA PHE A 42 -1.22 3.95 7.32
C PHE A 42 0.15 4.64 7.19
N LEU A 43 1.13 3.98 6.58
CA LEU A 43 2.47 4.57 6.39
C LEU A 43 2.44 5.80 5.47
N HIS A 44 1.68 5.73 4.37
CA HIS A 44 1.56 6.84 3.43
C HIS A 44 0.83 8.04 4.03
N ALA A 45 -0.32 7.81 4.68
CA ALA A 45 -1.17 8.88 5.19
C ALA A 45 -0.72 9.41 6.55
N LYS A 46 -0.22 8.55 7.45
CA LYS A 46 0.14 8.95 8.83
C LYS A 46 1.62 9.23 9.00
N LYS A 47 2.50 8.53 8.28
CA LYS A 47 3.96 8.78 8.35
C LYS A 47 4.49 9.61 7.17
N ASN A 48 3.61 10.03 6.27
CA ASN A 48 3.93 10.82 5.07
C ASN A 48 5.03 10.17 4.19
N ILE A 49 5.13 8.84 4.22
CA ILE A 49 6.09 8.09 3.42
C ILE A 49 5.54 7.99 1.99
N THR A 50 6.35 8.38 1.02
CA THR A 50 5.92 8.40 -0.38
C THR A 50 5.78 6.98 -0.93
N MET A 51 4.92 6.81 -1.95
CA MET A 51 4.82 5.55 -2.70
C MET A 51 6.17 5.12 -3.31
N ARG A 52 7.06 6.06 -3.59
CA ARG A 52 8.40 5.76 -4.11
C ARG A 52 9.24 5.06 -3.05
N GLU A 53 9.35 5.64 -1.86
CA GLU A 53 10.10 5.06 -0.74
C GLU A 53 9.54 3.69 -0.34
N LEU A 54 8.21 3.57 -0.23
CA LEU A 54 7.56 2.28 0.04
C LEU A 54 7.88 1.24 -1.04
N SER A 55 7.92 1.65 -2.31
CA SER A 55 8.23 0.73 -3.41
C SER A 55 9.68 0.24 -3.36
N GLU A 56 10.61 1.13 -2.99
CA GLU A 56 12.02 0.80 -2.79
C GLU A 56 12.20 -0.15 -1.60
N GLU A 57 11.51 0.09 -0.48
CA GLU A 57 11.57 -0.76 0.72
C GLU A 57 10.95 -2.16 0.53
N ILE A 58 9.84 -2.23 -0.21
CA ILE A 58 9.16 -3.49 -0.55
C ILE A 58 9.92 -4.24 -1.66
N GLY A 59 10.66 -3.52 -2.50
CA GLY A 59 11.40 -4.08 -3.64
C GLY A 59 10.50 -4.39 -4.84
N ILE A 60 9.45 -3.59 -5.06
CA ILE A 60 8.57 -3.65 -6.23
C ILE A 60 8.57 -2.31 -6.97
N SER A 61 8.13 -2.26 -8.22
CA SER A 61 8.05 -0.99 -8.93
C SER A 61 6.93 -0.09 -8.36
N GLN A 62 7.20 1.21 -8.26
CA GLN A 62 6.24 2.23 -7.86
C GLN A 62 4.88 2.13 -8.59
N PRO A 63 4.81 1.95 -9.93
CA PRO A 63 3.53 1.78 -10.62
C PRO A 63 2.78 0.49 -10.21
N ASN A 64 3.49 -0.59 -9.88
CA ASN A 64 2.86 -1.82 -9.41
C ASN A 64 2.29 -1.64 -7.99
N LEU A 65 3.07 -1.00 -7.11
CA LEU A 65 2.60 -0.64 -5.76
C LEU A 65 1.40 0.31 -5.82
N SER A 66 1.43 1.33 -6.67
CA SER A 66 0.33 2.27 -6.85
C SER A 66 -0.95 1.58 -7.34
N ARG A 67 -0.85 0.63 -8.28
CA ARG A 67 -2.00 -0.17 -8.74
C ARG A 67 -2.55 -1.05 -7.62
N PHE A 68 -1.68 -1.64 -6.80
CA PHE A 68 -2.09 -2.44 -5.64
C PHE A 68 -2.79 -1.59 -4.57
N TYR A 69 -2.22 -0.43 -4.25
CA TYR A 69 -2.78 0.56 -3.32
C TYR A 69 -4.19 0.98 -3.74
N ASN A 70 -4.35 1.37 -5.01
CA ASN A 70 -5.62 1.85 -5.56
C ASN A 70 -6.62 0.73 -5.89
N GLN A 71 -6.34 -0.53 -5.53
CA GLN A 71 -7.16 -1.70 -5.86
C GLN A 71 -7.42 -1.90 -7.37
N LYS A 72 -6.59 -1.30 -8.24
CA LYS A 72 -6.70 -1.38 -9.71
C LYS A 72 -6.10 -2.67 -10.28
N THR A 73 -5.80 -3.63 -9.42
CA THR A 73 -5.12 -4.88 -9.78
C THR A 73 -6.09 -6.03 -9.58
N LYS A 74 -6.48 -6.73 -10.65
CA LYS A 74 -7.34 -7.91 -10.57
C LYS A 74 -6.64 -9.09 -9.87
N ARG A 75 -5.33 -9.24 -10.09
CA ARG A 75 -4.49 -10.27 -9.46
C ARG A 75 -3.04 -9.79 -9.39
N LEU A 76 -2.43 -9.86 -8.21
CA LEU A 76 -0.99 -9.65 -8.05
C LEU A 76 -0.21 -10.81 -8.68
N SER A 77 0.98 -10.52 -9.20
CA SER A 77 1.92 -11.59 -9.55
C SER A 77 2.39 -12.29 -8.27
N GLY A 78 2.68 -13.59 -8.35
CA GLY A 78 3.15 -14.37 -7.19
C GLY A 78 4.38 -13.74 -6.53
N VAL A 79 5.32 -13.24 -7.35
CA VAL A 79 6.53 -12.55 -6.88
C VAL A 79 6.21 -11.26 -6.13
N ALA A 80 5.31 -10.42 -6.66
CA ALA A 80 4.93 -9.18 -5.99
C ALA A 80 4.20 -9.44 -4.68
N LYS A 81 3.32 -10.45 -4.67
CA LYS A 81 2.62 -10.89 -3.46
C LYS A 81 3.59 -11.38 -2.39
N GLU A 82 4.56 -12.21 -2.74
CA GLU A 82 5.55 -12.71 -1.79
C GLU A 82 6.37 -11.57 -1.17
N LYS A 83 6.82 -10.62 -1.99
CA LYS A 83 7.55 -9.42 -1.52
C LYS A 83 6.72 -8.59 -0.55
N LEU A 84 5.46 -8.33 -0.89
CA LEU A 84 4.50 -7.61 -0.05
C LEU A 84 4.25 -8.33 1.28
N SER A 85 4.00 -9.65 1.25
CA SER A 85 3.80 -10.45 2.46
C SER A 85 5.05 -10.48 3.34
N ARG A 86 6.24 -10.63 2.77
CA ARG A 86 7.51 -10.63 3.51
C ARG A 86 7.78 -9.28 4.15
N TRP A 87 7.53 -8.19 3.42
CA TRP A 87 7.62 -6.84 3.95
C TRP A 87 6.64 -6.61 5.11
N TYR A 88 5.38 -7.02 4.96
CA TYR A 88 4.38 -6.86 6.03
C TYR A 88 4.74 -7.64 7.30
N LYS A 89 5.25 -8.87 7.16
CA LYS A 89 5.78 -9.63 8.31
C LYS A 89 6.89 -8.88 9.04
N ARG A 90 7.80 -8.21 8.30
CA ARG A 90 8.85 -7.35 8.90
C ARG A 90 8.23 -6.18 9.68
N GLN A 91 7.23 -5.51 9.10
CA GLN A 91 6.55 -4.39 9.74
C GLN A 91 5.82 -4.80 11.04
N VAL A 92 5.18 -5.97 11.06
CA VAL A 92 4.52 -6.50 12.27
C VAL A 92 5.52 -6.81 13.39
N ILE A 93 6.74 -7.23 13.05
CA ILE A 93 7.81 -7.46 14.05
C ILE A 93 8.31 -6.11 14.59
N ILE A 94 8.48 -5.10 13.74
CA ILE A 94 8.91 -3.76 14.14
C ILE A 94 7.88 -3.10 15.05
N ASP A 95 6.59 -3.18 14.73
CA ASP A 95 5.51 -2.60 15.55
C ASP A 95 5.38 -3.25 16.94
N LYS A 96 5.93 -4.46 17.14
CA LYS A 96 5.91 -5.17 18.43
C LYS A 96 7.07 -4.81 19.36
N LYS A 97 8.09 -4.12 18.84
CA LYS A 97 9.17 -3.56 19.64
C LYS A 97 8.79 -2.17 20.13
#